data_AF-A0A0F4I1Z6-F1
#
_entry.id   AF-A0A0F4I1Z6-F1
#
_cell.length_a   1.000
_cell.length_b   1.000
_cell.length_c   1.000
_cell.angle_alpha   90.00
_cell.angle_beta   90.00
_cell.angle_gamma   90.00
#
_symmetry.space_group_name_H-M   'P 1'
#
loop_
_entity.id
_entity.type
_entity.pdbx_description
1 polymer ?
#
loop_
_entity_poly.entity_id
_entity_poly.type
_entity_poly.pdbx_seq_one_letter_code
_entity_poly.pdbx_strand_id
1 'polypeptide(L)'
;AWYATPTLAYARELGHDVRPTEAWIRPEHGAYLDAWYSRLRDAYLATMADMGVTTTLTEPEFLTAMETHKHHSPLPTAVLSAIKSTVKGGIGKLRER
;
A
#
# COMPACT_ATOMS: atom_id res chain seq x y z
N ALA A 1 11.08 2.98 -17.78
CA ALA A 1 9.85 3.72 -17.41
C ALA A 1 10.24 4.93 -16.57
N TRP A 2 10.02 6.17 -17.06
CA TRP A 2 10.40 7.41 -16.37
C TRP A 2 9.30 7.76 -15.36
N TYR A 3 9.47 7.42 -14.08
CA TYR A 3 8.46 7.73 -13.07
C TYR A 3 9.08 8.30 -11.81
N ALA A 4 9.24 9.61 -11.82
CA ALA A 4 8.81 10.46 -10.70
C ALA A 4 7.92 11.62 -11.21
N THR A 5 7.57 11.63 -12.49
CA THR A 5 6.91 12.74 -13.17
C THR A 5 5.54 13.12 -12.59
N PRO A 6 4.67 12.20 -12.11
CA PRO A 6 3.34 12.62 -11.64
C PRO A 6 3.39 13.51 -10.41
N THR A 7 4.20 13.18 -9.40
CA THR A 7 4.33 14.01 -8.19
C THR A 7 5.09 15.30 -8.49
N LEU A 8 6.13 15.25 -9.32
CA LEU A 8 6.87 16.44 -9.74
C LEU A 8 6.02 17.36 -10.65
N ALA A 9 5.19 16.79 -11.52
CA ALA A 9 4.24 17.51 -12.37
C ALA A 9 3.15 18.13 -11.50
N TYR A 10 2.61 17.40 -10.54
CA TYR A 10 1.62 17.93 -9.59
C TYR A 10 2.22 19.06 -8.73
N ALA A 11 3.46 18.92 -8.26
CA ALA A 11 4.15 19.99 -7.55
C ALA A 11 4.32 21.25 -8.44
N ARG A 12 4.61 21.08 -9.73
CA ARG A 12 4.62 22.18 -10.70
C ARG A 12 3.25 22.80 -10.94
N GLU A 13 2.18 21.98 -11.01
CA GLU A 13 0.80 22.48 -11.09
C GLU A 13 0.45 23.35 -9.87
N LEU A 14 1.00 23.03 -8.70
CA LEU A 14 0.86 23.84 -7.48
C LEU A 14 1.81 25.06 -7.43
N GLY A 15 2.64 25.28 -8.44
CA GLY A 15 3.54 26.43 -8.54
C GLY A 15 4.89 26.26 -7.83
N HIS A 16 5.26 25.06 -7.40
CA HIS A 16 6.57 24.82 -6.80
C HIS A 16 7.68 24.75 -7.87
N ASP A 17 8.84 25.38 -7.59
CA ASP A 17 10.04 25.23 -8.41
C ASP A 17 10.70 23.87 -8.14
N VAL A 18 10.77 23.03 -9.17
CA VAL A 18 11.25 21.64 -9.10
C VAL A 18 12.53 21.51 -9.91
N ARG A 19 13.66 21.30 -9.22
CA ARG A 19 15.01 21.14 -9.79
C ARG A 19 15.59 19.76 -9.42
N PRO A 20 15.31 18.69 -10.18
CA PRO A 20 15.88 17.38 -9.91
C PRO A 20 17.40 17.39 -10.08
N THR A 21 18.13 16.84 -9.10
CA THR A 21 19.60 16.73 -9.14
C THR A 21 20.08 15.39 -9.69
N GLU A 22 19.29 14.33 -9.53
CA GLU A 22 19.60 12.97 -9.99
C GLU A 22 18.34 12.29 -10.54
N ALA A 23 18.53 11.31 -11.43
CA ALA A 23 17.45 10.50 -11.98
C ALA A 23 17.93 9.06 -12.24
N TRP A 24 17.05 8.09 -12.02
CA TRP A 24 17.31 6.67 -12.26
C TRP A 24 16.37 6.12 -13.33
N ILE A 25 16.90 5.23 -14.17
CA ILE A 25 16.14 4.54 -15.20
C ILE A 25 15.81 3.14 -14.68
N ARG A 26 14.54 2.75 -14.74
CA ARG A 26 14.12 1.35 -14.53
C ARG A 26 14.31 0.55 -15.83
N PRO A 27 15.19 -0.47 -15.86
CA PRO A 27 15.41 -1.29 -17.04
C PRO A 27 14.27 -2.28 -17.30
N GLU A 28 13.53 -2.68 -16.27
CA GLU A 28 12.39 -3.59 -16.43
C GLU A 28 11.12 -2.85 -16.90
N HIS A 29 10.28 -3.57 -17.63
CA HIS A 29 8.98 -3.10 -18.12
C HIS A 29 7.84 -3.48 -17.15
N GLY A 30 6.66 -2.87 -17.28
CA GLY A 30 5.48 -3.14 -16.44
C GLY A 30 4.91 -1.89 -15.74
N ALA A 31 3.77 -2.07 -15.06
CA ALA A 31 3.15 -1.01 -14.29
C ALA A 31 4.08 -0.56 -13.16
N TYR A 32 4.34 0.75 -13.08
CA TYR A 32 5.42 1.30 -12.24
C TYR A 32 5.31 0.90 -10.76
N LEU A 33 4.09 0.85 -10.23
CA LEU A 33 3.82 0.56 -8.83
C LEU A 33 3.51 -0.92 -8.55
N ASP A 34 3.61 -1.81 -9.54
CA ASP A 34 3.20 -3.21 -9.38
C ASP A 34 4.00 -3.96 -8.30
N ALA A 35 5.32 -3.81 -8.30
CA ALA A 35 6.18 -4.38 -7.26
C ALA A 35 5.89 -3.78 -5.88
N TRP A 36 5.47 -2.51 -5.82
CA TRP A 36 5.07 -1.86 -4.58
C TRP A 36 3.72 -2.39 -4.08
N TYR A 37 2.72 -2.53 -4.96
CA TYR A 37 1.43 -3.13 -4.61
C TYR A 37 1.55 -4.58 -4.18
N SER A 38 2.42 -5.36 -4.84
CA SER A 38 2.72 -6.73 -4.44
C SER A 38 3.28 -6.79 -3.01
N ARG A 39 4.27 -5.95 -2.68
CA ARG A 39 4.81 -5.86 -1.31
C ARG A 39 3.75 -5.49 -0.27
N LEU A 40 2.88 -4.53 -0.57
CA LEU A 40 1.80 -4.14 0.36
C LEU A 40 0.77 -5.24 0.54
N ARG A 41 0.41 -5.95 -0.54
CA ARG A 41 -0.48 -7.12 -0.49
C ARG A 41 0.14 -8.23 0.36
N ASP A 42 1.41 -8.55 0.14
CA ASP A 42 2.09 -9.63 0.85
C ASP A 42 2.22 -9.30 2.34
N ALA A 43 2.55 -8.05 2.69
CA ALA A 43 2.56 -7.57 4.06
C ALA A 43 1.16 -7.62 4.71
N TYR A 44 0.11 -7.27 3.97
CA TYR A 44 -1.28 -7.40 4.43
C TYR A 44 -1.62 -8.85 4.76
N LEU A 45 -1.33 -9.78 3.84
CA LEU A 45 -1.62 -11.20 4.03
C LEU A 45 -0.85 -11.79 5.21
N ALA A 46 0.44 -11.46 5.35
CA ALA A 46 1.24 -11.87 6.50
C ALA A 46 0.65 -11.35 7.82
N THR A 47 0.26 -10.07 7.86
CA THR A 47 -0.34 -9.46 9.06
C THR A 47 -1.70 -10.08 9.41
N MET A 48 -2.53 -10.41 8.41
CA MET A 48 -3.79 -11.10 8.62
C MET A 48 -3.56 -12.53 9.14
N ALA A 49 -2.53 -13.22 8.63
CA ALA A 49 -2.15 -14.55 9.10
C ALA A 49 -1.67 -14.53 10.57
N ASP A 50 -0.90 -13.51 10.98
CA ASP A 50 -0.52 -13.29 12.38
C ASP A 50 -1.73 -13.08 13.30
N MET A 51 -2.87 -12.66 12.75
CA MET A 51 -4.15 -12.52 13.46
C MET A 51 -5.07 -13.74 13.33
N GLY A 52 -4.58 -14.85 12.76
CA GLY A 52 -5.34 -16.09 12.56
C GLY A 52 -6.25 -16.09 11.34
N VAL A 53 -6.20 -15.07 10.47
CA VAL A 53 -6.98 -15.01 9.23
C VAL A 53 -6.10 -15.42 8.06
N THR A 54 -6.32 -16.63 7.53
CA THR A 54 -5.51 -17.20 6.43
C THR A 54 -6.37 -17.47 5.19
N THR A 55 -5.73 -17.66 4.04
CA THR A 55 -6.42 -17.92 2.75
C THR A 55 -6.96 -19.34 2.63
N THR A 56 -6.67 -20.22 3.59
CA THR A 56 -7.10 -21.63 3.58
C THR A 56 -8.34 -21.89 4.42
N LEU A 57 -8.83 -20.86 5.13
CA LEU A 57 -10.05 -20.97 5.94
C LEU A 57 -11.27 -21.20 5.03
N THR A 58 -12.18 -22.06 5.49
CA THR A 58 -13.53 -22.10 4.95
C THR A 58 -14.27 -20.79 5.25
N GLU A 59 -15.35 -20.52 4.54
CA GLU A 59 -16.12 -19.29 4.74
C GLU A 59 -16.61 -19.10 6.19
N PRO A 60 -17.17 -20.11 6.89
CA PRO A 60 -17.55 -19.96 8.29
C PRO A 60 -16.35 -19.67 9.21
N GLU A 61 -15.23 -20.37 9.02
CA GLU A 61 -14.01 -20.16 9.80
C GLU A 61 -13.44 -18.75 9.58
N PHE A 62 -13.48 -18.26 8.34
CA PHE A 62 -13.07 -16.90 8.01
C PHE A 62 -13.91 -15.87 8.74
N LEU A 63 -15.25 -16.03 8.74
CA LEU A 63 -16.15 -15.09 9.44
C LEU A 63 -15.88 -15.07 10.95
N THR A 64 -15.73 -16.23 11.58
CA THR A 64 -15.38 -16.33 13.01
C THR A 64 -14.01 -15.71 13.32
N ALA A 65 -13.00 -15.96 12.49
CA ALA A 65 -11.68 -15.36 12.66
C ALA A 65 -11.76 -13.83 12.52
N MET A 66 -12.49 -13.32 11.53
CA MET A 66 -12.69 -11.90 11.30
C MET A 66 -13.45 -11.20 12.44
N GLU A 67 -14.31 -11.89 13.19
CA GLU A 67 -14.99 -11.31 14.34
C GLU A 67 -14.01 -10.98 15.48
N THR A 68 -12.93 -11.76 15.63
CA THR A 68 -12.04 -11.68 16.79
C THR A 68 -10.60 -11.25 16.45
N HIS A 69 -10.24 -11.11 15.16
CA HIS A 69 -8.86 -10.88 14.69
C HIS A 69 -8.13 -9.67 15.34
N LYS A 70 -8.86 -8.66 15.80
CA LYS A 70 -8.26 -7.46 16.44
C LYS A 70 -8.17 -7.52 17.96
N HIS A 71 -8.74 -8.54 18.60
CA HIS A 71 -8.85 -8.59 20.06
C HIS A 71 -7.56 -9.08 20.73
N HIS A 72 -6.70 -9.79 19.98
CA HIS A 72 -5.60 -10.57 20.55
C HIS A 72 -4.27 -9.82 20.65
N SER A 73 -4.03 -8.80 19.82
CA SER A 73 -2.79 -8.02 19.90
C SER A 73 -2.90 -6.61 19.28
N PRO A 74 -2.45 -5.56 20.01
CA PRO A 74 -2.48 -4.19 19.51
C PRO A 74 -1.46 -3.94 18.38
N LEU A 75 -0.35 -4.67 18.37
CA LEU A 75 0.73 -4.45 17.40
C LEU A 75 0.32 -4.85 15.96
N PRO A 76 -0.10 -6.09 15.66
CA PRO A 76 -0.61 -6.45 14.34
C PRO A 76 -1.75 -5.53 13.90
N THR A 77 -2.62 -5.10 14.82
CA THR A 77 -3.73 -4.19 14.52
C THR A 77 -3.22 -2.82 14.03
N ALA A 78 -2.19 -2.29 14.67
CA ALA A 78 -1.54 -1.05 14.23
C ALA A 78 -0.84 -1.21 12.87
N VAL A 79 -0.13 -2.33 12.65
CA VAL A 79 0.51 -2.65 11.37
C VAL A 79 -0.53 -2.74 10.25
N LEU A 80 -1.63 -3.47 10.47
CA LEU A 80 -2.72 -3.59 9.52
C LEU A 80 -3.33 -2.23 9.16
N SER A 81 -3.48 -1.35 10.14
CA SER A 81 -3.95 0.03 9.93
C SER A 81 -2.99 0.83 9.06
N ALA A 82 -1.69 0.77 9.33
CA ALA A 82 -0.66 1.47 8.56
C ALA A 82 -0.55 0.98 7.11
N ILE A 83 -0.68 -0.34 6.89
CA ILE A 83 -0.71 -0.90 5.53
C ILE A 83 -1.95 -0.37 4.77
N LYS A 84 -3.13 -0.41 5.39
CA LYS A 84 -4.37 0.09 4.79
C LYS A 84 -4.33 1.58 4.49
N SER A 85 -3.76 2.40 5.38
CA SER A 85 -3.61 3.84 5.15
C SER A 85 -2.66 4.13 3.99
N THR A 86 -1.58 3.36 3.86
CA THR A 86 -0.60 3.49 2.77
C THR A 86 -1.23 3.17 1.41
N VAL A 87 -2.04 2.11 1.32
CA VAL A 87 -2.78 1.79 0.09
C VAL A 87 -3.80 2.89 -0.24
N LYS A 88 -4.55 3.35 0.77
CA LYS A 88 -5.60 4.36 0.58
C LYS A 88 -5.03 5.73 0.23
N GLY A 89 -3.88 6.12 0.77
CA GLY A 89 -3.22 7.41 0.57
C GLY A 89 -2.46 7.57 -0.74
N GLY A 90 -2.63 6.65 -1.70
CA GLY A 90 -1.94 6.69 -2.99
C GLY A 90 -2.33 7.88 -3.88
N ILE A 91 -1.75 7.92 -5.09
CA ILE A 91 -1.86 9.03 -6.05
C ILE A 91 -3.32 9.48 -6.32
N GLY A 92 -4.29 8.55 -6.29
CA GLY A 92 -5.70 8.88 -6.44
C GLY A 92 -6.21 9.89 -5.40
N LYS A 93 -5.76 9.80 -4.14
CA LYS A 93 -6.13 10.74 -3.07
C LYS A 93 -5.52 12.12 -3.24
N LEU A 94 -4.39 12.25 -3.93
CA LEU A 94 -3.79 13.56 -4.20
C LEU A 94 -4.66 14.43 -5.13
N ARG A 95 -5.61 13.81 -5.85
CA ARG A 95 -6.53 14.48 -6.77
C ARG A 95 -7.89 14.82 -6.16
N GLU A 96 -8.19 14.28 -4.98
CA GLU A 96 -9.40 14.58 -4.23
C GLU A 96 -9.14 15.84 -3.39
N ARG A 97 -9.39 17.02 -3.97
CA ARG A 97 -9.49 18.29 -3.24
C ARG A 97 -10.95 18.73 -3.20
#